data_AF-A0ABD0N2B3-F1
#
_entry.id   AF-A0ABD0N2B3-F1
#
_cell.length_a   1.000
_cell.length_b   1.000
_cell.length_c   1.000
_cell.angle_alpha   90.00
_cell.angle_beta   90.00
_cell.angle_gamma   90.00
#
_symmetry.space_group_name_H-M   'P 1'
#
loop_
_entity.id
_entity.type
_entity.pdbx_description
1 polymer ?
#
loop_
_entity_poly.entity_id
_entity_poly.type
_entity_poly.pdbx_seq_one_letter_code
_entity_poly.pdbx_strand_id
1 'polypeptide(L)'
;VPHRATVYAQLVESDMLWKWSQLQPIEVDGNKLQPPPAVVKCAGAPSVCDIQLSQVPPESFTPLGPICTMFRYNKPVNSAAQSYTAQFKAQTSGKAQVVLSWWDIDMDPDGNIVCTMAPSWNYSDPRTYP
;
A
#
# COMPACT_ATOMS: atom_id res chain seq x y z
N VAL A 1 -7.06 22.85 11.11
CA VAL A 1 -5.74 22.19 11.20
C VAL A 1 -5.99 20.74 11.62
N PRO A 2 -5.65 19.75 10.78
CA PRO A 2 -5.25 19.92 9.38
C PRO A 2 -6.35 20.60 8.55
N HIS A 3 -6.00 21.19 7.41
CA HIS A 3 -6.93 21.76 6.44
C HIS A 3 -7.40 20.68 5.45
N ARG A 4 -6.49 19.79 5.05
CA ARG A 4 -6.76 18.71 4.10
C ARG A 4 -5.96 17.48 4.46
N ALA A 5 -6.52 16.31 4.17
CA ALA A 5 -5.83 15.02 4.23
C ALA A 5 -5.98 14.31 2.88
N THR A 6 -4.89 13.75 2.36
CA THR A 6 -4.89 12.99 1.11
C THR A 6 -4.33 11.58 1.37
N VAL A 7 -5.07 10.55 0.97
CA VAL A 7 -4.64 9.15 1.06
C VAL A 7 -4.20 8.68 -0.32
N TYR A 8 -3.03 8.06 -0.37
CA TYR A 8 -2.41 7.52 -1.56
C TYR A 8 -2.38 6.01 -1.51
N ALA A 9 -2.45 5.37 -2.67
CA ALA A 9 -2.27 3.94 -2.80
C ALA A 9 -1.46 3.59 -4.04
N GLN A 10 -0.66 2.52 -3.94
CA GLN A 10 0.11 1.99 -5.06
C GLN A 10 -0.02 0.47 -5.11
N LEU A 11 -0.35 -0.05 -6.28
CA LEU A 11 -0.41 -1.49 -6.53
C LEU A 11 0.98 -2.03 -6.88
N VAL A 12 1.41 -3.06 -6.16
CA VAL A 12 2.71 -3.70 -6.34
C VAL A 12 2.58 -5.22 -6.41
N GLU A 13 3.51 -5.85 -7.12
CA GLU A 13 3.85 -7.26 -6.96
C GLU A 13 4.95 -7.38 -5.90
N SER A 14 4.80 -8.24 -4.90
CA SER A 14 5.82 -8.51 -3.88
C SER A 14 5.60 -9.88 -3.24
N ASP A 15 6.44 -10.85 -3.60
CA ASP A 15 6.38 -12.17 -2.99
C ASP A 15 6.71 -12.12 -1.48
N MET A 16 7.54 -11.17 -1.04
CA MET A 16 7.88 -11.02 0.37
C MET A 16 6.66 -10.61 1.19
N LEU A 17 5.98 -9.54 0.79
CA LEU A 17 4.79 -9.04 1.49
C LEU A 17 3.59 -9.98 1.32
N TRP A 18 3.46 -10.62 0.15
CA TRP A 18 2.38 -11.56 -0.12
C TRP A 18 2.40 -12.80 0.80
N LYS A 19 3.59 -13.24 1.22
CA LYS A 19 3.74 -14.33 2.19
C LYS A 19 3.14 -14.02 3.57
N TRP A 20 2.88 -12.75 3.89
CA TRP A 20 2.25 -12.38 5.15
C TRP A 20 0.73 -12.59 5.13
N SER A 21 0.10 -12.63 3.95
CA SER A 21 -1.34 -12.83 3.79
C SER A 21 -1.71 -14.23 3.26
N GLN A 22 -0.80 -14.87 2.51
CA GLN A 22 -1.07 -16.16 1.85
C GLN A 22 -0.03 -17.22 2.21
N LEU A 23 -0.52 -18.33 2.78
CA LEU A 23 0.30 -19.51 3.02
C LEU A 23 0.79 -20.06 1.67
N GLN A 24 2.11 -20.22 1.54
CA GLN A 24 2.73 -20.79 0.35
C GLN A 24 2.95 -22.29 0.54
N PRO A 25 3.03 -23.08 -0.54
CA PRO A 25 3.42 -24.48 -0.45
C PRO A 25 4.81 -24.62 0.19
N ILE A 26 4.97 -25.64 1.03
CA ILE A 26 6.23 -25.92 1.75
C ILE A 26 6.75 -27.29 1.30
N GLU A 27 8.04 -27.36 0.98
CA GLU A 27 8.74 -28.61 0.64
C GLU A 27 9.36 -29.20 1.92
N VAL A 28 9.05 -30.45 2.23
CA VAL A 28 9.60 -31.20 3.38
C VAL A 28 9.94 -32.61 2.93
N ASP A 29 11.22 -32.99 3.02
CA ASP A 29 11.73 -34.33 2.66
C ASP A 29 11.27 -34.82 1.28
N GLY A 30 11.24 -33.91 0.29
CA GLY A 30 10.81 -34.20 -1.09
C GLY A 30 9.28 -34.29 -1.27
N ASN A 31 8.50 -34.03 -0.22
CA ASN A 31 7.05 -33.93 -0.27
C ASN A 31 6.60 -32.47 -0.24
N LYS A 32 5.64 -32.14 -1.10
CA LYS A 32 5.08 -30.79 -1.19
C LYS A 32 3.78 -30.68 -0.40
N LEU A 33 3.84 -29.98 0.73
CA LEU A 33 2.66 -29.65 1.53
C LEU A 33 1.93 -28.46 0.93
N GLN A 34 0.67 -28.67 0.55
CA GLN A 34 -0.17 -27.65 -0.06
C GLN A 34 -1.05 -26.96 0.99
N PRO A 35 -1.24 -25.64 0.91
CA PRO A 35 -2.25 -24.95 1.72
C PRO A 35 -3.64 -25.53 1.44
N PRO A 36 -4.51 -25.65 2.45
CA PRO A 36 -5.91 -26.02 2.23
C PRO A 36 -6.59 -25.04 1.26
N PRO A 37 -7.45 -25.51 0.32
CA PRO A 37 -8.09 -24.64 -0.67
C PRO A 37 -8.88 -23.47 -0.07
N ALA A 38 -9.43 -23.65 1.14
CA ALA A 38 -10.14 -22.59 1.86
C ALA A 38 -9.22 -21.43 2.26
N VAL A 39 -7.95 -21.71 2.59
CA VAL A 39 -6.96 -20.70 2.96
C VAL A 39 -6.53 -19.90 1.73
N VAL A 40 -6.29 -20.58 0.60
CA VAL A 40 -5.90 -19.94 -0.68
C VAL A 40 -6.99 -19.00 -1.21
N LYS A 41 -8.26 -19.33 -0.96
CA LYS A 41 -9.41 -18.50 -1.36
C LYS A 41 -9.78 -17.42 -0.34
N CYS A 42 -9.13 -17.40 0.82
CA CYS A 42 -9.42 -16.43 1.86
C CYS A 42 -8.90 -15.04 1.44
N ALA A 43 -9.72 -14.01 1.68
CA ALA A 43 -9.33 -12.61 1.45
C ALA A 43 -8.27 -12.09 2.44
N GLY A 44 -7.94 -12.89 3.47
CA GLY A 44 -7.07 -12.48 4.58
C GLY A 44 -7.86 -11.87 5.75
N ALA A 45 -7.13 -11.39 6.74
CA ALA A 45 -7.72 -10.70 7.89
C ALA A 45 -8.22 -9.30 7.47
N PRO A 46 -9.40 -8.85 7.94
CA PRO A 46 -9.94 -7.52 7.64
C PRO A 46 -9.30 -6.43 8.51
N SER A 47 -7.97 -6.40 8.55
CA SER A 47 -7.17 -5.45 9.33
C SER A 47 -5.99 -4.99 8.49
N VAL A 48 -5.60 -3.72 8.65
CA VAL A 48 -4.39 -3.20 8.01
C VAL A 48 -3.14 -3.85 8.60
N CYS A 49 -2.09 -3.94 7.81
CA CYS A 49 -0.76 -4.38 8.25
C CYS A 49 0.15 -3.16 8.29
N ASP A 50 0.18 -2.48 9.45
CA ASP A 50 0.99 -1.28 9.63
C ASP A 50 2.47 -1.65 9.75
N ILE A 51 3.29 -1.16 8.82
CA ILE A 51 4.73 -1.38 8.78
C ILE A 51 5.49 -0.10 8.48
N GLN A 52 6.77 -0.08 8.84
CA GLN A 52 7.71 0.95 8.39
C GLN A 52 8.04 0.71 6.92
N LEU A 53 7.20 1.25 6.03
CA LEU A 53 7.35 1.04 4.59
C LEU A 53 8.77 1.36 4.12
N SER A 54 9.37 2.46 4.57
CA SER A 54 10.76 2.85 4.23
C SER A 54 11.84 1.80 4.53
N GLN A 55 11.55 0.77 5.35
CA GLN A 55 12.45 -0.35 5.65
C GLN A 55 12.21 -1.59 4.76
N VAL A 56 11.19 -1.56 3.91
CA VAL A 56 10.95 -2.56 2.87
C VAL A 56 11.96 -2.32 1.74
N PRO A 57 12.82 -3.30 1.41
CA PRO A 57 13.81 -3.12 0.36
C PRO A 57 13.13 -2.83 -0.99
N PRO A 58 13.50 -1.77 -1.72
CA PRO A 58 12.87 -1.42 -3.00
C PRO A 58 12.89 -2.54 -4.05
N GLU A 59 13.90 -3.42 -4.00
CA GLU A 59 14.04 -4.60 -4.86
C GLU A 59 13.08 -5.74 -4.50
N SER A 60 12.44 -5.69 -3.33
CA SER A 60 11.50 -6.72 -2.85
C SER A 60 10.08 -6.56 -3.40
N PHE A 61 9.83 -5.51 -4.18
CA PHE A 61 8.54 -5.27 -4.82
C PHE A 61 8.70 -4.59 -6.18
N THR A 62 7.72 -4.80 -7.06
CA THR A 62 7.65 -4.16 -8.38
C THR A 62 6.35 -3.37 -8.49
N PRO A 63 6.40 -2.03 -8.65
CA PRO A 63 5.23 -1.23 -8.95
C PRO A 63 4.56 -1.68 -10.26
N LEU A 64 3.26 -1.97 -10.19
CA LEU A 64 2.46 -2.35 -11.36
C LEU A 64 1.75 -1.15 -11.98
N GLY A 65 1.68 -0.03 -11.26
CA GLY A 65 1.04 1.21 -11.70
C GLY A 65 1.52 2.43 -10.92
N PRO A 66 0.98 3.61 -11.29
CA PRO A 66 1.31 4.86 -10.63
C PRO A 66 0.77 4.89 -9.20
N ILE A 67 1.26 5.85 -8.42
CA ILE A 67 0.67 6.22 -7.14
C ILE A 67 -0.66 6.93 -7.41
N CYS A 68 -1.75 6.37 -6.89
CA CYS A 68 -3.09 6.87 -7.06
C CYS A 68 -3.49 7.71 -5.84
N THR A 69 -4.10 8.88 -6.07
CA THR A 69 -4.82 9.61 -5.02
C THR A 69 -6.18 8.95 -4.83
N MET A 70 -6.40 8.30 -3.68
CA MET A 70 -7.63 7.55 -3.41
C MET A 70 -8.69 8.45 -2.78
N PHE A 71 -8.33 9.13 -1.69
CA PHE A 71 -9.25 9.97 -0.92
C PHE A 71 -8.62 11.33 -0.66
N ARG A 72 -9.44 12.37 -0.71
CA ARG A 72 -9.06 13.72 -0.31
C ARG A 72 -10.16 14.30 0.56
N TYR A 73 -9.84 14.54 1.83
CA TYR A 73 -10.74 15.13 2.81
C TYR A 73 -10.39 16.60 3.00
N ASN A 74 -11.35 17.50 2.76
CA ASN A 74 -11.21 18.95 2.93
C ASN A 74 -12.35 19.56 3.77
N LYS A 75 -13.16 18.71 4.41
CA LYS A 75 -14.37 19.06 5.16
C LYS A 75 -14.43 18.24 6.46
N PRO A 76 -15.24 18.67 7.46
CA PRO A 76 -15.48 17.88 8.66
C PRO A 76 -15.88 16.45 8.31
N VAL A 77 -15.36 15.49 9.09
CA VAL A 77 -15.52 14.06 8.83
C VAL A 77 -17.01 13.71 8.78
N ASN A 78 -17.45 13.16 7.65
CA ASN A 78 -18.76 12.52 7.53
C ASN A 78 -18.59 11.03 7.83
N SER A 79 -19.33 10.51 8.80
CA SER A 79 -19.25 9.09 9.19
C SER A 79 -19.91 8.13 8.18
N ALA A 80 -20.52 8.65 7.11
CA ALA A 80 -21.08 7.82 6.05
C ALA A 80 -19.99 7.01 5.35
N ALA A 81 -20.26 5.72 5.12
CA ALA A 81 -19.39 4.88 4.32
C ALA A 81 -19.30 5.43 2.88
N GLN A 82 -18.09 5.50 2.35
CA GLN A 82 -17.83 5.97 0.99
C GLN A 82 -16.89 4.99 0.28
N SER A 83 -17.04 4.92 -1.05
CA SER A 83 -16.19 4.10 -1.92
C SER A 83 -15.65 4.96 -3.05
N TYR A 84 -14.39 4.76 -3.40
CA TYR A 84 -13.67 5.51 -4.42
C TYR A 84 -12.94 4.54 -5.33
N THR A 85 -13.01 4.80 -6.64
CA THR A 85 -12.40 3.96 -7.66
C THR A 85 -11.38 4.78 -8.45
N ALA A 86 -10.11 4.35 -8.40
CA ALA A 86 -9.07 4.87 -9.25
C ALA A 86 -8.84 3.90 -10.44
N GLN A 87 -8.83 4.43 -11.66
CA GLN A 87 -8.48 3.68 -12.86
C GLN A 87 -7.12 4.14 -13.37
N PHE A 88 -6.25 3.20 -13.67
CA PHE A 88 -4.93 3.48 -14.23
C PHE A 88 -4.53 2.38 -15.22
N LYS A 89 -3.61 2.72 -16.13
CA LYS A 89 -2.99 1.74 -17.02
C LYS A 89 -1.81 1.09 -16.30
N ALA A 90 -1.73 -0.24 -16.35
CA ALA A 90 -0.58 -0.96 -15.82
C ALA A 90 0.70 -0.48 -16.53
N GLN A 91 1.71 -0.14 -15.74
CA GLN A 91 3.02 0.29 -16.20
C GLN A 91 3.96 -0.89 -16.43
N THR A 92 3.75 -1.98 -15.67
CA THR A 92 4.53 -3.21 -15.72
C THR A 92 3.58 -4.40 -15.67
N SER A 93 3.93 -5.49 -16.34
CA SER A 93 3.21 -6.76 -16.19
C SER A 93 3.60 -7.47 -14.90
N GLY A 94 2.65 -8.12 -14.23
CA GLY A 94 2.87 -8.84 -12.98
C GLY A 94 1.56 -9.25 -12.32
N LYS A 95 1.64 -9.74 -11.08
CA LYS A 95 0.54 -10.17 -10.23
C LYS A 95 0.15 -9.04 -9.27
N ALA A 96 -1.11 -8.61 -9.36
CA ALA A 96 -1.71 -7.67 -8.42
C ALA A 96 -1.84 -8.32 -7.02
N GLN A 97 -0.83 -8.15 -6.19
CA GLN A 97 -0.74 -8.81 -4.87
C GLN A 97 -1.01 -7.81 -3.73
N VAL A 98 -0.23 -6.74 -3.64
CA VAL A 98 -0.24 -5.87 -2.46
C VAL A 98 -0.58 -4.43 -2.85
N VAL A 99 -1.37 -3.77 -2.02
CA VAL A 99 -1.64 -2.32 -2.11
C VAL A 99 -0.90 -1.64 -0.97
N LEU A 100 0.15 -0.89 -1.31
CA LEU A 100 0.84 -0.03 -0.35
C LEU A 100 0.04 1.27 -0.22
N SER A 101 -0.13 1.77 1.00
CA SER A 101 -0.95 2.95 1.28
C SER A 101 -0.29 3.84 2.33
N TRP A 102 -0.40 5.14 2.15
CA TRP A 102 0.07 6.17 3.08
C TRP A 102 -0.75 7.46 2.88
N TRP A 103 -0.49 8.49 3.68
CA TRP A 103 -1.25 9.73 3.63
C TRP A 103 -0.38 10.95 3.88
N ASP A 104 -0.87 12.09 3.41
CA ASP A 104 -0.35 13.41 3.69
C ASP A 104 -1.44 14.27 4.31
N ILE A 105 -1.05 15.19 5.19
CA ILE A 105 -1.94 16.23 5.73
C ILE A 105 -1.35 17.61 5.46
N ASP A 106 -2.17 18.48 4.85
CA ASP A 106 -1.88 19.90 4.68
C ASP A 106 -2.36 20.65 5.94
N MET A 107 -1.47 21.39 6.60
CA MET A 107 -1.77 22.09 7.85
C MET A 107 -2.41 23.46 7.60
N ASP A 108 -2.12 24.08 6.47
CA ASP A 108 -2.59 25.40 6.03
C ASP A 108 -3.44 25.32 4.74
N PRO A 109 -4.31 26.31 4.47
CA PRO A 109 -5.12 26.34 3.25
C PRO A 109 -4.29 26.39 1.95
N ASP A 110 -3.12 27.03 2.02
CA ASP A 110 -2.22 27.20 0.86
C ASP A 110 -1.42 25.92 0.56
N GLY A 111 -1.35 24.97 1.51
CA GLY A 111 -0.64 23.70 1.36
C GLY A 111 0.89 23.83 1.43
N ASN A 112 1.41 24.87 2.07
CA ASN A 112 2.84 25.09 2.22
C ASN A 112 3.44 24.26 3.37
N ILE A 113 2.62 23.84 4.33
CA ILE A 113 3.03 23.07 5.50
C ILE A 113 2.38 21.70 5.41
N VAL A 114 3.15 20.71 4.94
CA VAL A 114 2.68 19.33 4.74
C VAL A 114 3.40 18.38 5.68
N CYS A 115 2.64 17.56 6.41
CA CYS A 115 3.16 16.38 7.07
C CYS A 115 2.82 15.15 6.23
N THR A 116 3.83 14.41 5.80
CA THR A 116 3.69 13.27 4.89
C THR A 116 4.17 11.99 5.54
N MET A 117 3.44 10.90 5.29
CA MET A 117 3.84 9.53 5.63
C MET A 117 4.40 8.79 4.42
N ALA A 118 4.73 9.50 3.34
CA ALA A 118 5.30 8.89 2.15
C ALA A 118 6.60 8.14 2.49
N PRO A 119 6.81 6.93 1.96
CA PRO A 119 8.01 6.16 2.21
C PRO A 119 9.24 6.79 1.54
N SER A 120 10.43 6.40 2.01
CA SER A 120 11.72 6.98 1.58
C SER A 120 11.96 6.94 0.06
N TRP A 121 11.52 5.90 -0.64
CA TRP A 121 11.67 5.79 -2.10
C TRP A 121 10.77 6.75 -2.89
N ASN A 122 9.83 7.43 -2.24
CA ASN A 122 9.01 8.46 -2.88
C ASN A 122 9.75 9.81 -2.99
N TYR A 123 10.92 9.93 -2.36
CA TYR A 123 11.75 11.13 -2.38
C TYR A 123 12.86 11.00 -3.42
N SER A 124 13.21 12.12 -4.06
CA SER A 124 14.32 12.19 -5.00
C SER A 124 15.69 11.96 -4.33
N ASP A 125 15.86 12.40 -3.08
CA ASP A 125 16.97 12.01 -2.21
C ASP A 125 16.44 11.23 -1.00
N PRO A 126 16.70 9.91 -0.89
CA PRO A 126 16.25 9.09 0.24
C PRO A 126 16.73 9.57 1.62
N ARG A 127 17.80 10.39 1.69
CA ARG A 127 18.29 10.99 2.95
C ARG A 127 17.52 12.23 3.38
N THR A 128 16.67 12.75 2.50
CA THR A 128 15.74 13.86 2.81
C THR A 128 14.40 13.36 3.33
N TYR A 129 14.24 12.04 3.45
CA TYR A 129 13.16 11.42 4.21
C TYR A 129 13.25 11.88 5.68
N PRO A 130 12.16 12.42 6.26
CA PRO A 130 12.14 12.94 7.62
C PRO A 130 12.36 11.88 8.72
#